data_AF-A0A3N1XVL2-F1
#
_entry.id   AF-A0A3N1XVL2-F1
#
_cell.length_a   1.000
_cell.length_b   1.000
_cell.length_c   1.000
_cell.angle_alpha   90.00
_cell.angle_beta   90.00
_cell.angle_gamma   90.00
#
_symmetry.space_group_name_H-M   'P 1'
#
loop_
_entity.id
_entity.type
_entity.pdbx_description
1 polymer ?
#
loop_
_entity_poly.entity_id
_entity_poly.type
_entity_poly.pdbx_seq_one_letter_code
_entity_poly.pdbx_strand_id
1 'polypeptide(L)'
;MAVLTEEQIKGRYFKEIGGFPPDKIVTEVKDYKGEANLCVACTQLDYHYSERDKKRILAEWIDFFRTYTKALKALHFNSRVPQKLFDAACCQENLEELRFKWGAYSDLSALEDLTKLKFLYIGSGVGVRDITSLGKLKNLIVLYIENFKDIEDYSPLTALDQLEQLVISGPILGNTPIKDLEFLREMKSLLSIWIPNTTIMKKYTYKELANLRISLPNLYDVNDCIWRLDR
;
A
#
# COMPACT_ATOMS: atom_id res chain seq x y z
N MET A 1 -7.68 10.09 7.12
CA MET A 1 -7.17 11.20 6.27
C MET A 1 -7.02 12.41 7.17
N ALA A 2 -5.89 13.09 7.26
CA ALA A 2 -4.66 13.05 6.49
C ALA A 2 -3.48 13.47 7.39
N VAL A 3 -2.27 13.04 7.08
CA VAL A 3 -1.15 13.97 7.18
C VAL A 3 -0.23 13.74 5.99
N LEU A 4 -0.10 14.77 5.16
CA LEU A 4 1.22 15.31 4.88
C LEU A 4 1.06 16.81 4.74
N THR A 5 2.00 17.56 5.32
CA THR A 5 2.98 18.40 4.61
C THR A 5 4.14 18.74 5.58
N GLU A 6 5.38 19.03 5.16
CA GLU A 6 5.79 20.42 5.42
C GLU A 6 5.86 21.11 4.06
N GLU A 7 4.75 21.67 3.59
CA GLU A 7 4.48 21.93 2.17
C GLU A 7 4.76 20.74 1.23
N GLN A 8 4.41 19.58 1.77
CA GLN A 8 3.95 18.36 1.10
C GLN A 8 5.13 17.47 0.75
N ILE A 9 6.17 17.49 1.59
CA ILE A 9 7.47 16.90 1.25
C ILE A 9 8.03 17.57 -0.05
N LYS A 10 7.41 18.71 -0.44
CA LYS A 10 7.70 19.72 -1.46
C LYS A 10 8.07 19.18 -2.86
N GLY A 11 7.05 18.82 -3.63
CA GLY A 11 6.99 19.25 -5.03
C GLY A 11 7.53 18.34 -6.14
N ARG A 12 7.62 17.02 -5.95
CA ARG A 12 7.85 16.10 -7.09
C ARG A 12 6.68 15.17 -7.44
N TYR A 13 5.75 14.88 -6.53
CA TYR A 13 4.63 13.94 -6.80
C TYR A 13 3.25 14.30 -6.19
N PHE A 14 3.09 15.44 -5.51
CA PHE A 14 1.92 15.71 -4.64
C PHE A 14 0.91 16.75 -5.16
N LYS A 15 0.32 16.51 -6.34
CA LYS A 15 -1.03 17.02 -6.65
C LYS A 15 -2.15 15.99 -6.36
N GLU A 16 -1.82 14.75 -5.98
CA GLU A 16 -2.75 13.59 -6.03
C GLU A 16 -2.87 12.74 -4.73
N ILE A 17 -2.77 13.33 -3.53
CA ILE A 17 -3.45 12.74 -2.33
C ILE A 17 -4.80 13.44 -2.07
N GLY A 18 -5.38 14.05 -3.10
CA GLY A 18 -6.81 13.87 -3.33
C GLY A 18 -6.92 12.50 -3.99
N GLY A 19 -7.37 11.50 -3.25
CA GLY A 19 -7.61 10.17 -3.82
C GLY A 19 -8.33 10.36 -5.14
N PHE A 20 -7.78 9.80 -6.21
CA PHE A 20 -8.33 9.90 -7.57
C PHE A 20 -9.86 9.87 -7.43
N PRO A 21 -10.61 10.98 -7.63
CA PRO A 21 -12.02 10.82 -7.89
C PRO A 21 -12.01 10.14 -9.24
N PRO A 22 -12.36 8.84 -9.36
CA PRO A 22 -12.38 8.26 -10.66
C PRO A 22 -13.58 8.91 -11.34
N ASP A 23 -13.30 9.91 -12.16
CA ASP A 23 -14.27 10.45 -13.10
C ASP A 23 -14.75 9.33 -14.05
N LYS A 24 -14.12 8.14 -14.00
CA LYS A 24 -14.65 6.85 -14.45
C LYS A 24 -14.23 5.68 -13.55
N ILE A 25 -15.18 5.16 -12.77
CA ILE A 25 -15.10 3.78 -12.26
C ILE A 25 -15.56 2.86 -13.39
N VAL A 26 -14.74 1.90 -13.78
CA VAL A 26 -15.06 0.95 -14.86
C VAL A 26 -15.40 -0.40 -14.27
N THR A 27 -16.62 -0.87 -14.54
CA THR A 27 -17.13 -2.16 -14.05
C THR A 27 -16.86 -3.28 -15.04
N GLU A 28 -17.09 -3.05 -16.34
CA GLU A 28 -16.93 -4.05 -17.39
C GLU A 28 -15.78 -3.67 -18.33
N VAL A 29 -15.01 -4.65 -18.80
CA VAL A 29 -13.87 -4.41 -19.69
C VAL A 29 -14.29 -3.71 -20.99
N LYS A 30 -15.51 -3.96 -21.49
CA LYS A 30 -16.06 -3.29 -22.69
C LYS A 30 -16.14 -1.75 -22.57
N ASP A 31 -16.20 -1.25 -21.34
CA ASP A 31 -16.32 0.18 -21.04
C ASP A 31 -14.95 0.86 -20.88
N TYR A 32 -13.86 0.10 -20.83
CA TYR A 32 -12.49 0.62 -20.87
C TYR A 32 -12.20 1.29 -22.23
N LYS A 33 -11.66 2.52 -22.21
CA LYS A 33 -11.41 3.32 -23.42
C LYS A 33 -9.93 3.58 -23.68
N GLY A 34 -9.03 2.84 -23.04
CA GLY A 34 -7.58 2.97 -23.22
C GLY A 34 -6.92 3.96 -22.25
N GLU A 35 -7.59 4.33 -21.16
CA GLU A 35 -7.04 5.21 -20.14
C GLU A 35 -5.83 4.56 -19.44
N ALA A 36 -4.69 5.26 -19.35
CA ALA A 36 -3.53 4.77 -18.62
C ALA A 36 -3.73 4.73 -17.09
N ASN A 37 -4.70 5.50 -16.58
CA ASN A 37 -5.07 5.58 -15.17
C ASN A 37 -6.49 5.04 -15.03
N LEU A 38 -6.65 3.97 -14.26
CA LEU A 38 -7.90 3.22 -14.23
C LEU A 38 -8.35 2.92 -12.80
N CYS A 39 -9.64 3.15 -12.53
CA CYS A 39 -10.29 2.62 -11.36
C CYS A 39 -11.28 1.53 -11.73
N VAL A 40 -11.12 0.34 -11.13
CA VAL A 40 -11.93 -0.84 -11.41
C VAL A 40 -12.82 -1.18 -10.22
N ALA A 41 -14.09 -1.43 -10.49
CA ALA A 41 -15.05 -2.00 -9.56
C ALA A 41 -15.71 -3.23 -10.19
N CYS A 42 -15.01 -4.36 -10.16
CA CYS A 42 -15.42 -5.59 -10.84
C CYS A 42 -15.88 -6.70 -9.90
N THR A 43 -15.97 -6.42 -8.60
CA THR A 43 -16.51 -7.33 -7.59
C THR A 43 -17.54 -6.60 -6.74
N GLN A 44 -18.32 -7.37 -5.96
CA GLN A 44 -19.41 -6.82 -5.13
C GLN A 44 -20.40 -5.98 -5.94
N LEU A 45 -20.66 -6.43 -7.16
CA LEU A 45 -21.56 -5.76 -8.08
C LEU A 45 -23.00 -5.80 -7.55
N ASP A 46 -23.75 -4.77 -7.91
CA ASP A 46 -25.14 -4.58 -7.54
C ASP A 46 -26.04 -5.75 -7.99
N TYR A 47 -27.25 -5.78 -7.42
CA TYR A 47 -28.25 -6.83 -7.62
C TYR A 47 -28.76 -6.98 -9.05
N HIS A 48 -28.50 -6.02 -9.95
CA HIS A 48 -28.88 -6.12 -11.36
C HIS A 48 -27.93 -7.04 -12.17
N TYR A 49 -26.75 -7.38 -11.64
CA TYR A 49 -25.88 -8.38 -12.23
C TYR A 49 -26.23 -9.78 -11.73
N SER A 50 -26.44 -10.72 -12.64
CA SER A 50 -26.59 -12.13 -12.28
C SER A 50 -25.29 -12.70 -11.72
N GLU A 51 -25.34 -13.81 -10.99
CA GLU A 51 -24.12 -14.51 -10.55
C GLU A 51 -23.23 -14.96 -11.73
N ARG A 52 -23.85 -15.22 -12.89
CA ARG A 52 -23.11 -15.50 -14.14
C ARG A 52 -22.37 -14.25 -14.61
N ASP A 53 -23.00 -13.08 -14.58
CA ASP A 53 -22.35 -11.83 -14.98
C ASP A 53 -21.22 -11.45 -14.04
N LYS A 54 -21.42 -11.55 -12.72
CA LYS A 54 -20.37 -11.27 -11.73
C LYS A 54 -19.11 -12.12 -11.97
N LYS A 55 -19.30 -13.43 -12.22
CA LYS A 55 -18.19 -14.34 -12.55
C LYS A 55 -17.53 -13.99 -13.87
N ARG A 56 -18.32 -13.69 -14.90
CA ARG A 56 -17.83 -13.28 -16.23
C ARG A 56 -17.01 -12.00 -16.14
N ILE A 57 -17.53 -10.96 -15.51
CA ILE A 57 -16.87 -9.65 -15.38
C ILE A 57 -15.54 -9.77 -14.66
N LEU A 58 -15.49 -10.51 -13.55
CA LEU A 58 -14.23 -10.77 -12.84
C LEU A 58 -13.23 -11.52 -13.74
N ALA A 59 -13.68 -12.53 -14.48
CA ALA A 59 -12.82 -13.29 -15.39
C ALA A 59 -12.29 -12.42 -16.53
N GLU A 60 -13.13 -11.56 -17.13
CA GLU A 60 -12.74 -10.63 -18.18
C GLU A 60 -11.65 -9.66 -17.69
N TRP A 61 -11.77 -9.10 -16.48
CA TRP A 61 -10.72 -8.23 -15.93
C TRP A 61 -9.41 -8.96 -15.64
N ILE A 62 -9.49 -10.18 -15.10
CA ILE A 62 -8.30 -11.02 -14.88
C ILE A 62 -7.59 -11.30 -16.20
N ASP A 63 -8.35 -11.66 -17.25
CA ASP A 63 -7.81 -11.91 -18.58
C ASP A 63 -7.22 -10.63 -19.21
N PHE A 64 -7.91 -9.50 -19.08
CA PHE A 64 -7.43 -8.20 -19.55
C PHE A 64 -6.07 -7.85 -18.95
N PHE A 65 -5.92 -7.92 -17.62
CA PHE A 65 -4.64 -7.53 -16.99
C PHE A 65 -3.49 -8.46 -17.36
N ARG A 66 -3.77 -9.74 -17.63
CA ARG A 66 -2.76 -10.72 -18.06
C ARG A 66 -2.41 -10.59 -19.55
N THR A 67 -3.35 -10.15 -20.37
CA THR A 67 -3.16 -10.01 -21.82
C THR A 67 -2.51 -8.68 -22.18
N TYR A 68 -2.95 -7.59 -21.56
CA TYR A 68 -2.51 -6.23 -21.89
C TYR A 68 -1.57 -5.68 -20.81
N THR A 69 -0.41 -6.31 -20.64
CA THR A 69 0.54 -6.06 -19.53
C THR A 69 1.15 -4.65 -19.48
N LYS A 70 0.95 -3.84 -20.53
CA LYS A 70 1.55 -2.50 -20.66
C LYS A 70 0.53 -1.38 -20.71
N ALA A 71 -0.76 -1.71 -20.53
CA ALA A 71 -1.86 -0.77 -20.71
C ALA A 71 -1.89 0.32 -19.64
N LEU A 72 -1.55 -0.01 -18.39
CA LEU A 72 -1.78 0.85 -17.25
C LEU A 72 -0.50 1.41 -16.62
N LYS A 73 -0.60 2.64 -16.15
CA LYS A 73 0.38 3.34 -15.30
C LYS A 73 -0.12 3.53 -13.88
N ALA A 74 -1.42 3.70 -13.68
CA ALA A 74 -2.03 3.78 -12.36
C ALA A 74 -3.28 2.89 -12.30
N LEU A 75 -3.38 2.06 -11.27
CA LEU A 75 -4.50 1.14 -11.08
C LEU A 75 -5.03 1.19 -9.65
N HIS A 76 -6.33 1.43 -9.53
CA HIS A 76 -7.04 1.48 -8.25
C HIS A 76 -8.24 0.55 -8.25
N PHE A 77 -8.41 -0.23 -7.18
CA PHE A 77 -9.60 -1.04 -6.96
C PHE A 77 -10.50 -0.44 -5.88
N ASN A 78 -11.75 -0.12 -6.28
CA ASN A 78 -12.80 0.34 -5.37
C ASN A 78 -13.68 -0.79 -4.81
N SER A 79 -13.47 -2.02 -5.29
CA SER A 79 -14.16 -3.23 -4.83
C SER A 79 -13.19 -4.25 -4.24
N ARG A 80 -13.69 -5.22 -3.48
CA ARG A 80 -12.90 -6.32 -2.88
C ARG A 80 -12.01 -7.03 -3.90
N VAL A 81 -10.71 -7.10 -3.64
CA VAL A 81 -9.78 -7.81 -4.53
C VAL A 81 -9.50 -9.24 -4.05
N PRO A 82 -9.93 -10.31 -4.74
CA PRO A 82 -9.47 -11.68 -4.48
C PRO A 82 -8.04 -11.91 -4.99
N GLN A 83 -7.31 -12.90 -4.44
CA GLN A 83 -5.92 -13.22 -4.84
C GLN A 83 -5.71 -13.28 -6.36
N LYS A 84 -6.57 -13.99 -7.12
CA LYS A 84 -6.40 -14.09 -8.59
C LYS A 84 -6.45 -12.74 -9.32
N LEU A 85 -7.23 -11.79 -8.81
CA LEU A 85 -7.33 -10.43 -9.35
C LEU A 85 -6.12 -9.60 -8.94
N PHE A 86 -5.65 -9.75 -7.69
CA PHE A 86 -4.40 -9.16 -7.22
C PHE A 86 -3.22 -9.59 -8.10
N ASP A 87 -3.05 -10.90 -8.32
CA ASP A 87 -1.97 -11.45 -9.14
C ASP A 87 -2.04 -10.93 -10.58
N ALA A 88 -3.26 -10.85 -11.14
CA ALA A 88 -3.47 -10.37 -12.50
C ALA A 88 -3.13 -8.88 -12.63
N ALA A 89 -3.56 -8.06 -11.67
CA ALA A 89 -3.24 -6.63 -11.63
C ALA A 89 -1.72 -6.38 -11.61
N CYS A 90 -0.97 -7.25 -10.93
CA CYS A 90 0.49 -7.16 -10.86
C CYS A 90 1.20 -7.55 -12.17
N CYS A 91 0.49 -8.08 -13.18
CA CYS A 91 1.07 -8.27 -14.51
C CYS A 91 1.27 -6.95 -15.29
N GLN A 92 0.86 -5.80 -14.74
CA GLN A 92 0.98 -4.51 -15.40
C GLN A 92 2.40 -3.92 -15.23
N GLU A 93 3.28 -4.21 -16.18
CA GLU A 93 4.71 -3.86 -16.21
C GLU A 93 5.02 -2.35 -16.14
N ASN A 94 4.04 -1.51 -16.49
CA ASN A 94 4.18 -0.06 -16.53
C ASN A 94 3.61 0.66 -15.31
N LEU A 95 3.13 -0.07 -14.29
CA LEU A 95 2.56 0.56 -13.10
C LEU A 95 3.59 1.40 -12.35
N GLU A 96 3.22 2.66 -12.14
CA GLU A 96 3.86 3.61 -11.23
C GLU A 96 3.03 3.77 -9.94
N GLU A 97 1.71 3.49 -9.99
CA GLU A 97 0.81 3.55 -8.84
C GLU A 97 -0.15 2.35 -8.79
N LEU A 98 -0.25 1.71 -7.62
CA LEU A 98 -1.17 0.59 -7.37
C LEU A 98 -1.87 0.75 -6.02
N ARG A 99 -3.20 0.65 -6.04
CA ARG A 99 -4.04 0.78 -4.84
C ARG A 99 -5.05 -0.35 -4.72
N PHE A 100 -4.94 -1.11 -3.64
CA PHE A 100 -5.92 -2.07 -3.19
C PHE A 100 -6.56 -1.56 -1.90
N LYS A 101 -7.74 -0.92 -2.00
CA LYS A 101 -8.43 -0.41 -0.79
C LYS A 101 -8.66 -1.54 0.22
N TRP A 102 -9.09 -2.71 -0.27
CA TRP A 102 -9.29 -3.90 0.55
C TRP A 102 -9.41 -5.16 -0.31
N GLY A 103 -9.18 -6.34 0.28
CA GLY A 103 -9.28 -7.60 -0.43
C GLY A 103 -9.15 -8.83 0.43
N ALA A 104 -9.09 -9.98 -0.24
CA ALA A 104 -8.78 -11.28 0.33
C ALA A 104 -7.65 -11.91 -0.48
N TYR A 105 -6.46 -11.46 -0.14
CA TYR A 105 -5.17 -11.92 -0.65
C TYR A 105 -4.24 -12.12 0.55
N SER A 106 -3.30 -13.03 0.41
CA SER A 106 -2.32 -13.40 1.44
C SER A 106 -0.91 -13.51 0.90
N ASP A 107 -0.79 -13.77 -0.41
CA ASP A 107 0.48 -13.86 -1.10
C ASP A 107 0.73 -12.55 -1.85
N LEU A 108 1.87 -11.93 -1.57
CA LEU A 108 2.30 -10.66 -2.17
C LEU A 108 3.42 -10.86 -3.20
N SER A 109 3.81 -12.10 -3.54
CA SER A 109 4.92 -12.41 -4.45
C SER A 109 4.76 -11.81 -5.84
N ALA A 110 3.52 -11.65 -6.31
CA ALA A 110 3.25 -11.04 -7.62
C ALA A 110 3.72 -9.57 -7.72
N LEU A 111 3.95 -8.88 -6.59
CA LEU A 111 4.46 -7.50 -6.59
C LEU A 111 5.94 -7.41 -7.00
N GLU A 112 6.72 -8.49 -6.89
CA GLU A 112 8.19 -8.44 -7.04
C GLU A 112 8.64 -7.87 -8.39
N ASP A 113 7.84 -8.07 -9.44
CA ASP A 113 8.14 -7.64 -10.81
C ASP A 113 7.73 -6.19 -11.12
N LEU A 114 7.02 -5.51 -10.20
CA LEU A 114 6.55 -4.13 -10.38
C LEU A 114 7.67 -3.10 -10.15
N THR A 115 8.77 -3.25 -10.89
CA THR A 115 10.00 -2.47 -10.73
C THR A 115 9.82 -0.97 -10.96
N LYS A 116 8.77 -0.52 -11.64
CA LYS A 116 8.48 0.91 -11.87
C LYS A 116 7.58 1.54 -10.80
N LEU A 117 7.08 0.74 -9.86
CA LEU A 117 6.11 1.19 -8.87
C LEU A 117 6.74 2.19 -7.90
N LYS A 118 6.09 3.35 -7.77
CA LYS A 118 6.49 4.44 -6.88
C LYS A 118 5.52 4.61 -5.72
N PHE A 119 4.25 4.29 -5.94
CA PHE A 119 3.19 4.37 -4.94
C PHE A 119 2.48 3.03 -4.78
N LEU A 120 2.36 2.57 -3.54
CA LEU A 120 1.63 1.35 -3.20
C LEU A 120 0.75 1.54 -1.97
N TYR A 121 -0.55 1.24 -2.13
CA TYR A 121 -1.49 1.09 -1.03
C TYR A 121 -2.03 -0.34 -1.00
N ILE A 122 -1.83 -1.02 0.12
CA ILE A 122 -2.35 -2.37 0.37
C ILE A 122 -3.19 -2.35 1.65
N GLY A 123 -4.51 -2.40 1.50
CA GLY A 123 -5.44 -2.43 2.62
C GLY A 123 -6.10 -3.78 2.86
N SER A 124 -6.49 -4.02 4.11
CA SER A 124 -7.13 -5.27 4.55
C SER A 124 -6.25 -6.52 4.34
N GLY A 125 -4.94 -6.42 4.59
CA GLY A 125 -4.01 -7.55 4.48
C GLY A 125 -4.05 -8.53 5.65
N VAL A 126 -5.24 -8.84 6.18
CA VAL A 126 -5.42 -9.69 7.38
C VAL A 126 -4.86 -11.10 7.16
N GLY A 127 -4.83 -11.59 5.91
CA GLY A 127 -4.27 -12.89 5.56
C GLY A 127 -2.78 -12.89 5.23
N VAL A 128 -2.13 -11.72 5.16
CA VAL A 128 -0.72 -11.60 4.77
C VAL A 128 0.17 -12.01 5.94
N ARG A 129 1.14 -12.89 5.65
CA ARG A 129 2.11 -13.43 6.63
C ARG A 129 3.56 -13.26 6.21
N ASP A 130 3.80 -12.79 5.00
CA ASP A 130 5.12 -12.48 4.48
C ASP A 130 5.05 -11.19 3.67
N ILE A 131 6.00 -10.29 3.92
CA ILE A 131 6.17 -9.01 3.22
C ILE A 131 7.52 -8.89 2.51
N THR A 132 8.27 -9.99 2.40
CA THR A 132 9.60 -10.02 1.77
C THR A 132 9.57 -9.51 0.32
N SER A 133 8.48 -9.77 -0.41
CA SER A 133 8.28 -9.28 -1.77
C SER A 133 8.22 -7.75 -1.86
N LEU A 134 7.74 -7.05 -0.81
CA LEU A 134 7.73 -5.59 -0.78
C LEU A 134 9.14 -5.03 -0.88
N GLY A 135 10.15 -5.68 -0.27
CA GLY A 135 11.54 -5.26 -0.32
C GLY A 135 12.19 -5.33 -1.73
N LYS A 136 11.50 -5.90 -2.72
CA LYS A 136 11.93 -5.92 -4.13
C LYS A 136 11.55 -4.65 -4.90
N LEU A 137 10.63 -3.84 -4.38
CA LEU A 137 10.12 -2.63 -5.03
C LEU A 137 11.11 -1.46 -4.90
N LYS A 138 12.28 -1.54 -5.55
CA LYS A 138 13.40 -0.60 -5.34
C LYS A 138 13.12 0.86 -5.67
N ASN A 139 12.09 1.14 -6.46
CA ASN A 139 11.69 2.49 -6.84
C ASN A 139 10.51 3.01 -6.02
N LEU A 140 10.08 2.28 -4.98
CA LEU A 140 8.94 2.67 -4.15
C LEU A 140 9.31 3.86 -3.28
N ILE A 141 8.51 4.93 -3.40
CA ILE A 141 8.67 6.18 -2.67
C ILE A 141 7.66 6.25 -1.52
N VAL A 142 6.46 5.71 -1.74
CA VAL A 142 5.36 5.79 -0.78
C VAL A 142 4.70 4.43 -0.60
N LEU A 143 4.59 4.00 0.66
CA LEU A 143 4.01 2.73 1.06
C LEU A 143 2.97 2.90 2.16
N TYR A 144 1.75 2.45 1.89
CA TYR A 144 0.67 2.32 2.86
C TYR A 144 0.32 0.84 3.05
N ILE A 145 0.46 0.36 4.29
CA ILE A 145 0.10 -0.98 4.73
C ILE A 145 -1.02 -0.84 5.75
N GLU A 146 -2.17 -1.46 5.49
CA GLU A 146 -3.31 -1.45 6.40
C GLU A 146 -3.79 -2.86 6.76
N ASN A 147 -3.99 -3.07 8.07
CA ASN A 147 -4.57 -4.26 8.69
C ASN A 147 -3.76 -5.55 8.50
N PHE A 148 -2.43 -5.46 8.51
CA PHE A 148 -1.55 -6.63 8.51
C PHE A 148 -1.46 -7.14 9.94
N LYS A 149 -2.24 -8.17 10.27
CA LYS A 149 -2.40 -8.64 11.65
C LYS A 149 -1.29 -9.61 12.09
N ASP A 150 -0.78 -10.41 11.16
CA ASP A 150 0.17 -11.48 11.43
C ASP A 150 1.62 -11.10 11.02
N ILE A 151 1.89 -9.81 10.79
CA ILE A 151 3.22 -9.27 10.48
C ILE A 151 3.72 -8.47 11.67
N GLU A 152 4.80 -8.95 12.28
CA GLU A 152 5.48 -8.27 13.38
C GLU A 152 6.83 -7.68 12.95
N ASP A 153 7.53 -8.36 12.04
CA ASP A 153 8.86 -7.97 11.58
C ASP A 153 8.79 -7.18 10.26
N TYR A 154 9.11 -5.89 10.35
CA TYR A 154 9.13 -4.96 9.21
C TYR A 154 10.53 -4.74 8.63
N SER A 155 11.54 -5.52 9.07
CA SER A 155 12.90 -5.45 8.52
C SER A 155 12.99 -5.68 7.00
N PRO A 156 12.10 -6.42 6.30
CA PRO A 156 12.15 -6.48 4.84
C PRO A 156 11.99 -5.11 4.14
N LEU A 157 11.35 -4.14 4.80
CA LEU A 157 11.18 -2.79 4.26
C LEU A 157 12.49 -1.97 4.25
N THR A 158 13.52 -2.41 4.99
CA THR A 158 14.85 -1.75 4.97
C THR A 158 15.52 -1.81 3.60
N ALA A 159 15.08 -2.72 2.73
CA ALA A 159 15.56 -2.87 1.37
C ALA A 159 15.00 -1.79 0.40
N LEU A 160 14.11 -0.92 0.86
CA LEU A 160 13.48 0.13 0.07
C LEU A 160 14.26 1.45 0.18
N ASP A 161 15.37 1.53 -0.56
CA ASP A 161 16.33 2.65 -0.47
C ASP A 161 15.75 4.03 -0.87
N GLN A 162 14.63 4.05 -1.60
CA GLN A 162 13.96 5.27 -2.08
C GLN A 162 12.70 5.61 -1.27
N LEU A 163 12.38 4.86 -0.21
CA LEU A 163 11.13 5.07 0.52
C LEU A 163 11.22 6.34 1.37
N GLU A 164 10.39 7.32 1.04
CA GLU A 164 10.30 8.60 1.72
C GLU A 164 9.13 8.61 2.73
N GLN A 165 8.08 7.83 2.48
CA GLN A 165 6.91 7.76 3.36
C GLN A 165 6.46 6.33 3.63
N LEU A 166 6.29 6.02 4.92
CA LEU A 166 5.75 4.75 5.39
C LEU A 166 4.55 4.98 6.30
N VAL A 167 3.44 4.31 5.97
CA VAL A 167 2.27 4.21 6.86
C VAL A 167 1.98 2.75 7.14
N ILE A 168 1.91 2.38 8.42
CA ILE A 168 1.50 1.05 8.90
C ILE A 168 0.32 1.25 9.84
N SER A 169 -0.90 0.90 9.42
CA SER A 169 -2.08 1.09 10.26
C SER A 169 -2.77 -0.22 10.61
N GLY A 170 -3.17 -0.37 11.87
CA GLY A 170 -4.10 -1.42 12.29
C GLY A 170 -5.57 -1.02 12.16
N PRO A 171 -6.48 -1.97 12.39
CA PRO A 171 -7.92 -1.74 12.25
C PRO A 171 -8.44 -0.84 13.38
N ILE A 172 -9.59 -0.18 13.16
CA ILE A 172 -10.19 0.76 14.13
C ILE A 172 -10.39 0.14 15.52
N LEU A 173 -10.74 -1.15 15.59
CA LEU A 173 -11.03 -1.88 16.82
C LEU A 173 -10.00 -2.97 17.12
N GLY A 174 -8.76 -2.82 16.64
CA GLY A 174 -7.68 -3.76 16.92
C GLY A 174 -6.31 -3.11 16.77
N ASN A 175 -5.27 -3.93 16.86
CA ASN A 175 -3.90 -3.46 16.73
C ASN A 175 -3.13 -4.32 15.73
N THR A 176 -2.26 -3.67 14.97
CA THR A 176 -1.21 -4.34 14.20
C THR A 176 0.06 -4.40 15.05
N PRO A 177 0.62 -5.59 15.32
CA PRO A 177 1.84 -5.69 16.09
C PRO A 177 3.05 -5.20 15.28
N ILE A 178 4.01 -4.60 15.96
CA ILE A 178 5.34 -4.28 15.42
C ILE A 178 6.34 -4.78 16.47
N LYS A 179 7.19 -5.73 16.09
CA LYS A 179 8.17 -6.36 17.00
C LYS A 179 9.04 -5.30 17.68
N ASP A 180 9.65 -4.44 16.87
CA ASP A 180 10.48 -3.33 17.30
C ASP A 180 10.60 -2.27 16.18
N LEU A 181 11.17 -1.12 16.52
CA LEU A 181 11.39 0.00 15.62
C LEU A 181 12.84 0.07 15.09
N GLU A 182 13.67 -0.97 15.30
CA GLU A 182 15.09 -0.91 14.92
C GLU A 182 15.28 -0.86 13.40
N PHE A 183 14.36 -1.45 12.64
CA PHE A 183 14.39 -1.40 11.17
C PHE A 183 14.43 0.04 10.63
N LEU A 184 13.86 1.01 11.35
CA LEU A 184 13.87 2.42 10.93
C LEU A 184 15.29 2.97 10.76
N ARG A 185 16.26 2.49 11.56
CA ARG A 185 17.65 2.98 11.52
C ARG A 185 18.31 2.80 10.16
N GLU A 186 17.87 1.80 9.39
CA GLU A 186 18.38 1.50 8.06
C GLU A 186 17.63 2.26 6.96
N MET A 187 16.48 2.87 7.26
CA MET A 187 15.62 3.58 6.30
C MET A 187 16.07 5.03 6.10
N LYS A 188 17.25 5.22 5.51
CA LYS A 188 17.96 6.52 5.43
C LYS A 188 17.22 7.62 4.64
N SER A 189 16.36 7.22 3.70
CA SER A 189 15.57 8.12 2.86
C SER A 189 14.21 8.49 3.47
N LEU A 190 13.86 7.90 4.62
CA LEU A 190 12.54 8.07 5.22
C LEU A 190 12.38 9.49 5.79
N LEU A 191 11.33 10.17 5.34
CA LEU A 191 11.01 11.56 5.67
C LEU A 191 9.75 11.66 6.54
N SER A 192 8.86 10.68 6.46
CA SER A 192 7.64 10.61 7.26
C SER A 192 7.28 9.18 7.63
N ILE A 193 6.82 9.00 8.88
CA ILE A 193 6.27 7.73 9.35
C ILE A 193 4.98 7.95 10.16
N TRP A 194 3.98 7.11 9.88
CA TRP A 194 2.74 7.07 10.63
C TRP A 194 2.33 5.64 10.96
N ILE A 195 2.16 5.33 12.25
CA ILE A 195 1.81 3.98 12.72
C ILE A 195 0.55 3.93 13.61
N PRO A 196 -0.63 4.38 13.14
CA PRO A 196 -1.84 4.43 13.96
C PRO A 196 -2.38 3.02 14.24
N ASN A 197 -3.02 2.83 15.40
CA ASN A 197 -3.59 1.54 15.80
C ASN A 197 -2.56 0.39 15.70
N THR A 198 -1.33 0.65 16.13
CA THR A 198 -0.27 -0.35 16.20
C THR A 198 0.15 -0.59 17.64
N THR A 199 0.78 -1.73 17.89
CA THR A 199 1.37 -2.06 19.19
C THR A 199 2.83 -2.42 18.99
N ILE A 200 3.73 -1.60 19.53
CA ILE A 200 5.15 -1.90 19.53
C ILE A 200 5.44 -2.86 20.69
N MET A 201 5.89 -4.06 20.37
CA MET A 201 6.08 -5.15 21.34
C MET A 201 7.33 -4.93 22.20
N LYS A 202 8.43 -4.46 21.59
CA LYS A 202 9.62 -4.04 22.32
C LYS A 202 9.29 -2.81 23.17
N LYS A 203 9.52 -2.93 24.47
CA LYS A 203 9.50 -1.78 25.38
C LYS A 203 10.78 -0.97 25.17
N TYR A 204 10.62 0.33 24.96
CA TYR A 204 11.72 1.25 24.81
C TYR A 204 11.81 2.19 26.01
N THR A 205 13.02 2.41 26.51
CA THR A 205 13.29 3.51 27.43
C THR A 205 13.29 4.84 26.68
N TYR A 206 13.07 5.95 27.40
CA TYR A 206 13.21 7.31 26.85
C TYR A 206 14.57 7.53 26.18
N LYS A 207 15.65 6.96 26.72
CA LYS A 207 17.00 7.07 26.14
C LYS A 207 17.12 6.33 24.81
N GLU A 208 16.57 5.13 24.71
CA GLU A 208 16.58 4.37 23.46
C GLU A 208 15.73 5.04 22.38
N LEU A 209 14.57 5.58 22.76
CA LEU A 209 13.74 6.38 21.86
C LEU A 209 14.47 7.64 21.39
N ALA A 210 15.10 8.39 22.31
CA ALA A 210 15.90 9.56 21.95
C ALA A 210 17.04 9.20 20.99
N ASN A 211 17.74 8.09 21.23
CA ASN A 211 18.80 7.60 20.34
C ASN A 211 18.28 7.15 18.98
N LEU A 212 17.09 6.53 18.93
CA LEU A 212 16.44 6.18 17.67
C LEU A 212 16.08 7.45 16.88
N ARG A 213 15.51 8.46 17.55
CA ARG A 213 15.20 9.75 16.92
C ARG A 213 16.46 10.42 16.36
N ILE A 214 17.56 10.42 17.10
CA ILE A 214 18.83 11.00 16.63
C ILE A 214 19.37 10.27 15.39
N SER A 215 19.17 8.94 15.30
CA SER A 215 19.57 8.17 14.11
C SER A 215 18.69 8.39 12.88
N LEU A 216 17.60 9.16 13.01
CA LEU A 216 16.64 9.47 11.94
C LEU A 216 16.62 10.97 11.64
N PRO A 217 17.75 11.58 11.24
CA PRO A 217 17.88 13.04 11.15
C PRO A 217 17.02 13.67 10.05
N ASN A 218 16.60 12.89 9.05
CA ASN A 218 15.79 13.34 7.91
C ASN A 218 14.28 13.26 8.17
N LEU A 219 13.87 12.72 9.33
CA LEU A 219 12.48 12.42 9.62
C LEU A 219 11.78 13.70 10.13
N TYR A 220 11.05 14.37 9.23
CA TYR A 220 10.42 15.66 9.49
C TYR A 220 9.08 15.54 10.22
N ASP A 221 8.27 14.55 9.83
CA ASP A 221 6.95 14.29 10.42
C ASP A 221 6.94 12.89 11.03
N VAL A 222 7.23 12.85 12.32
CA VAL A 222 6.89 11.70 13.15
C VAL A 222 5.58 12.03 13.81
N ASN A 223 4.56 11.21 13.57
CA ASN A 223 3.42 11.26 14.47
C ASN A 223 3.96 11.06 15.89
N ASP A 224 3.77 12.10 16.69
CA ASP A 224 4.20 12.22 18.08
C ASP A 224 3.83 10.96 18.92
N CYS A 225 2.86 10.17 18.45
CA CYS A 225 2.50 8.84 18.96
C CYS A 225 3.69 7.87 19.14
N ILE A 226 4.69 7.86 18.24
CA ILE A 226 5.88 6.98 18.40
C ILE A 226 6.69 7.37 19.65
N TRP A 227 6.71 8.66 19.97
CA TRP A 227 7.49 9.22 21.07
C TRP A 227 6.67 9.54 22.32
N ARG A 228 5.34 9.36 22.25
CA ARG A 228 4.37 9.51 23.34
C ARG A 228 4.00 8.16 23.98
N LEU A 229 4.76 7.10 23.74
CA LEU A 229 4.49 5.73 24.24
C LEU A 229 4.45 5.60 25.78
N ASP A 230 4.69 6.68 26.54
CA ASP A 230 4.49 6.74 28.00
C ASP A 230 3.79 8.06 28.41
N ARG A 231 2.47 8.12 28.26
CA ARG A 231 1.60 8.88 29.19
C ARG A 231 0.54 7.96 29.77
#